data_AF-K9RS74-F1
#
_entry.id   AF-K9RS74-F1
#
_cell.length_a   1.000
_cell.length_b   1.000
_cell.length_c   1.000
_cell.angle_alpha   90.00
_cell.angle_beta   90.00
_cell.angle_gamma   90.00
#
_symmetry.space_group_name_H-M   'P 1'
#
loop_
_entity.id
_entity.type
_entity.pdbx_description
1 polymer ?
#
loop_
_entity_poly.entity_id
_entity_poly.type
_entity_poly.pdbx_seq_one_letter_code
_entity_poly.pdbx_strand_id
1 'polypeptide(L)' 'MHPEDIKAELRKKGFTGASIARNLGLTRSTVSSVVRRKGRSAKVEVEISRILGKPVEEIFPEIPLDRLFLKSN' A
#
# COMPACT_ATOMS: atom_id res chain seq x y z
N MET A 1 3.56 -10.43 -3.91
CA MET A 1 4.02 -9.64 -5.07
C MET A 1 5.43 -9.05 -4.85
N HIS A 2 6.25 -8.70 -5.86
CA HIS A 2 7.54 -8.00 -5.63
C HIS A 2 7.34 -6.47 -5.54
N PRO A 3 8.12 -5.69 -4.76
CA PRO A 3 7.94 -4.24 -4.63
C PRO A 3 7.97 -3.48 -5.96
N GLU A 4 8.78 -3.92 -6.92
CA GLU A 4 8.83 -3.29 -8.24
C GLU A 4 7.58 -3.58 -9.08
N ASP A 5 6.97 -4.76 -8.94
CA ASP A 5 5.70 -5.05 -9.60
C ASP A 5 4.61 -4.13 -9.07
N ILE A 6 4.56 -3.91 -7.75
CA ILE A 6 3.55 -3.02 -7.12
C ILE A 6 3.67 -1.64 -7.73
N LYS A 7 4.89 -1.11 -7.83
CA LYS A 7 5.12 0.19 -8.46
C LYS A 7 4.76 0.20 -9.95
N ALA A 8 5.06 -0.88 -10.68
CA ALA A 8 4.74 -0.98 -12.09
C ALA A 8 3.22 -0.97 -12.31
N GLU A 9 2.46 -1.76 -11.55
CA GLU A 9 0.99 -1.77 -11.66
C GLU A 9 0.36 -0.45 -11.22
N LEU A 10 0.85 0.17 -10.14
CA LEU A 10 0.40 1.49 -9.72
C LEU A 10 0.60 2.52 -10.85
N ARG A 11 1.77 2.51 -11.51
CA ARG A 11 2.05 3.41 -12.64
C ARG A 11 1.17 3.12 -13.84
N LYS A 12 0.90 1.85 -14.16
CA LYS A 12 -0.04 1.46 -15.24
C LYS A 12 -1.44 2.01 -14.99
N LYS A 13 -1.86 2.15 -13.72
CA LYS A 13 -3.12 2.78 -13.33
C LYS A 13 -3.05 4.30 -13.16
N GLY A 14 -1.92 4.93 -13.51
CA GLY A 14 -1.73 6.38 -13.38
C GLY A 14 -1.43 6.87 -11.96
N PHE A 15 -1.18 5.96 -11.01
CA PHE A 15 -0.84 6.31 -9.64
C PHE A 15 0.67 6.28 -9.40
N THR A 16 1.13 7.20 -8.56
CA THR A 16 2.51 7.26 -8.10
C THR A 16 2.53 7.24 -6.57
N GLY A 17 3.64 6.82 -5.96
CA GLY A 17 3.78 6.91 -4.50
C GLY A 17 3.57 8.34 -3.97
N ALA A 18 3.85 9.35 -4.80
CA ALA A 18 3.56 10.75 -4.54
C ALA A 18 2.07 11.08 -4.50
N SER A 19 1.31 10.61 -5.47
CA SER A 19 -0.13 10.88 -5.54
C SER A 19 -0.86 10.17 -4.41
N ILE A 20 -0.46 8.94 -4.08
CA ILE A 20 -0.99 8.18 -2.94
C ILE A 20 -0.68 8.91 -1.62
N ALA A 21 0.56 9.35 -1.43
CA ALA A 21 0.96 10.10 -0.24
C ALA A 21 0.12 11.36 -0.05
N ARG A 22 -0.09 12.14 -1.13
CA ARG A 22 -0.95 13.33 -1.10
C ARG A 22 -2.40 12.98 -0.78
N ASN A 23 -2.95 11.94 -1.39
CA ASN A 23 -4.35 11.52 -1.16
C ASN A 23 -4.60 11.13 0.31
N LEU A 24 -3.60 10.52 0.96
CA LEU A 24 -3.69 10.06 2.33
C LEU A 24 -3.20 11.08 3.38
N GLY A 25 -2.70 12.26 2.95
CA GLY A 25 -2.07 13.23 3.86
C GLY A 25 -0.80 12.71 4.53
N LEU A 26 -0.08 11.79 3.87
CA LEU A 26 1.13 11.16 4.38
C LEU A 26 2.37 11.65 3.64
N THR A 27 3.54 11.34 4.19
CA THR A 27 4.82 11.60 3.50
C THR A 27 5.10 10.53 2.44
N ARG A 28 5.86 10.90 1.40
CA ARG A 28 6.30 9.94 0.36
C ARG A 28 7.16 8.82 0.94
N SER A 29 7.94 9.10 1.99
CA SER A 29 8.78 8.11 2.66
C SER A 29 7.94 7.03 3.33
N THR A 30 6.80 7.38 3.94
CA THR A 30 5.85 6.39 4.48
C THR A 30 5.34 5.44 3.40
N VAL A 31 4.86 5.98 2.27
CA VAL A 31 4.37 5.15 1.16
C VAL A 31 5.49 4.28 0.59
N SER A 32 6.69 4.84 0.39
CA SER A 32 7.83 4.09 -0.12
C SER A 32 8.29 2.99 0.85
N SER A 33 8.20 3.23 2.16
CA SER A 33 8.57 2.25 3.18
C SER A 33 7.61 1.05 3.14
N VAL A 34 6.31 1.31 3.01
CA VAL A 34 5.28 0.27 2.86
C VAL A 34 5.46 -0.55 1.60
N VAL A 35 5.62 0.11 0.44
CA VAL A 35 5.86 -0.59 -0.85
C VAL A 35 7.10 -1.47 -0.79
N ARG A 36 8.16 -1.02 -0.09
CA ARG A 36 9.42 -1.76 0.10
C ARG A 36 9.39 -2.73 1.28
N ARG A 37 8.26 -2.88 2.00
CA ARG A 37 8.11 -3.71 3.20
C ARG A 37 9.04 -3.36 4.36
N LYS A 38 9.59 -2.14 4.37
CA LYS A 38 10.44 -1.62 5.45
C LYS A 38 9.65 -0.93 6.57
N GLY A 39 8.34 -0.75 6.36
CA GLY A 39 7.43 -0.14 7.31
C GLY A 39 6.00 -0.56 6.99
N ARG A 40 5.07 -0.31 7.91
CA ARG A 40 3.70 -0.79 7.82
C ARG A 40 2.72 0.36 8.02
N SER A 41 1.66 0.37 7.22
CA SER A 41 0.57 1.35 7.34
C SER A 41 -0.68 0.80 6.69
N ALA A 42 -1.66 0.42 7.52
CA ALA A 42 -2.94 -0.12 7.05
C ALA A 42 -3.61 0.82 6.03
N LYS A 43 -3.54 2.15 6.25
CA LYS A 43 -4.09 3.14 5.31
C LYS A 43 -3.46 3.05 3.92
N VAL A 44 -2.14 2.87 3.85
CA VAL A 44 -1.42 2.77 2.56
C VAL A 44 -1.67 1.42 1.91
N GLU A 45 -1.66 0.34 2.69
CA GLU A 45 -1.91 -1.02 2.21
C GLU A 45 -3.32 -1.15 1.61
N VAL A 46 -4.34 -0.66 2.32
CA VAL A 46 -5.73 -0.63 1.86
C VAL A 46 -5.90 0.25 0.62
N GLU A 47 -5.28 1.42 0.58
CA GLU A 47 -5.37 2.30 -0.59
C GLU A 47 -4.71 1.66 -1.83
N ILE A 48 -3.55 1.02 -1.66
CA ILE A 48 -2.89 0.28 -2.76
C ILE A 48 -3.76 -0.90 -3.20
N SER A 49 -4.35 -1.64 -2.27
CA SER A 49 -5.31 -2.71 -2.57
C SER A 49 -6.51 -2.21 -3.38
N ARG A 50 -7.11 -1.10 -2.96
CA ARG A 50 -8.22 -0.44 -3.68
C ARG A 50 -7.82 -0.01 -5.08
N ILE A 51 -6.65 0.60 -5.24
CA ILE A 51 -6.15 1.04 -6.56
C ILE A 51 -5.89 -0.18 -7.45
N LEU A 52 -5.22 -1.21 -6.95
CA LEU A 52 -4.84 -2.38 -7.74
C LEU A 52 -6.02 -3.33 -8.00
N GLY A 53 -7.05 -3.31 -7.14
CA GLY A 53 -8.19 -4.22 -7.20
C GLY A 53 -7.82 -5.64 -6.77
N LYS A 54 -6.81 -5.78 -5.90
CA LYS A 54 -6.30 -7.04 -5.39
C LYS A 54 -6.36 -7.05 -3.86
N PRO A 55 -6.59 -8.20 -3.22
CA PRO A 55 -6.54 -8.30 -1.77
C PRO A 55 -5.17 -7.87 -1.22
N VAL A 56 -5.17 -7.27 -0.03
CA VAL A 56 -3.97 -6.74 0.62
C VAL A 56 -2.93 -7.85 0.82
N GLU A 57 -3.38 -9.07 1.12
CA GLU A 57 -2.59 -10.27 1.34
C GLU A 57 -1.87 -10.75 0.07
N GLU A 58 -2.45 -10.57 -1.11
CA GLU A 58 -1.82 -10.94 -2.38
C GLU A 58 -0.69 -9.95 -2.74
N ILE A 59 -0.92 -8.67 -2.46
CA ILE A 59 0.04 -7.59 -2.71
C ILE A 59 1.19 -7.67 -1.69
N PHE A 60 0.83 -7.87 -0.42
CA PHE A 60 1.72 -7.89 0.73
C PHE A 60 1.49 -9.19 1.53
N PRO A 61 2.13 -10.31 1.14
CA PRO A 61 1.90 -11.62 1.77
C PRO A 61 2.45 -11.76 3.19
N GLU A 62 3.30 -10.83 3.64
CA GLU A 62 3.83 -10.78 5.01
C GLU A 62 2.88 -10.08 6.01
N ILE A 63 1.60 -9.94 5.66
CA ILE A 63 0.59 -9.35 6.53
C ILE A 63 -0.13 -10.47 7.28
N PRO A 64 0.01 -10.55 8.62
CA PRO A 64 -0.89 -11.39 9.40
C PRO A 64 -2.31 -10.79 9.33
N LEU A 65 -3.30 -11.63 9.03
CA LEU A 65 -4.71 -11.28 8.83
C LEU A 65 -5.37 -10.60 10.05
N ASP A 66 -4.75 -10.71 11.22
CA ASP A 66 -5.24 -10.18 12.50
C ASP A 66 -5.34 -8.64 12.55
N ARG A 67 -4.62 -7.94 11.67
CA ARG A 67 -4.45 -6.47 11.77
C ARG A 67 -5.29 -5.63 10.82
N LEU A 68 -5.92 -6.23 9.82
CA LEU A 68 -6.77 -5.49 8.86
C LEU A 68 -8.06 -4.94 9.49
N PHE A 69 -8.43 -5.41 10.69
CA PHE A 69 -9.64 -4.99 11.41
C PHE A 69 -9.38 -4.19 12.69
N LEU A 70 -8.12 -3.91 13.06
CA LEU A 70 -7.79 -3.16 14.27
C LEU A 70 -7.46 -1.71 13.94
N LYS A 71 -8.51 -0.88 13.79
CA LYS A 71 -8.64 0.48 14.36
C LYS A 71 -9.84 1.22 13.76
N SER A 72 -11.01 0.86 14.26
CA SER A 72 -12.11 1.81 14.48
C SER A 72 -12.30 1.90 15.99
N ASN A 73 -11.52 2.78 16.64
CA ASN A 73 -11.80 3.30 17.98
C ASN A 73 -11.23 4.72 18.06
#